data_AF-A0A183FVR6-F1
#
_entry.id   AF-A0A183FVR6-F1
#
_cell.length_a   1.000
_cell.length_b   1.000
_cell.length_c   1.000
_cell.angle_alpha   90.00
_cell.angle_beta   90.00
_cell.angle_gamma   90.00
#
_symmetry.space_group_name_H-M   'P 1'
#
loop_
_entity.id
_entity.type
_entity.pdbx_description
1 polymer ?
#
loop_
_entity_poly.entity_id
_entity_poly.type
_entity_poly.pdbx_seq_one_letter_code
_entity_poly.pdbx_strand_id
1 'polypeptide(L)'
;MLRWACGWTRRDRVRNEDVRAVMKTAPIQLKMREQRLRRYGHILRRPEDYPIRLALNFEAPRKHPRRAPRKRWKDVIKRDLAKVGATADDVLDRTRWQQITRSCDCAGLNAQEKKKLANGSTYKVYLDLHNGHL
;
A
#
# COMPACT_ATOMS: atom_id res chain seq x y z
N MET A 1 0.89 -17.92 2.51
CA MET A 1 1.97 -18.26 3.46
C MET A 1 1.78 -17.68 4.86
N LEU A 2 1.37 -16.41 5.06
CA LEU A 2 1.23 -15.83 6.42
C LEU A 2 0.38 -16.66 7.39
N ARG A 3 -0.77 -17.18 6.93
CA ARG A 3 -1.63 -18.07 7.74
C ARG A 3 -0.94 -19.36 8.14
N TRP A 4 -0.25 -19.99 7.18
CA TRP A 4 0.46 -21.24 7.41
C TRP A 4 1.62 -21.06 8.41
N ALA A 5 2.36 -19.96 8.31
CA ALA A 5 3.40 -19.61 9.30
C ALA A 5 2.85 -19.40 10.73
N CYS A 6 1.57 -19.03 10.87
CA CYS A 6 0.89 -18.90 12.15
C CYS A 6 0.12 -20.17 12.58
N GLY A 7 0.21 -21.27 11.82
CA GLY A 7 -0.54 -22.50 12.09
C GLY A 7 -2.06 -22.40 11.84
N TRP A 8 -2.55 -21.29 11.25
CA TRP A 8 -3.98 -21.10 11.04
C TRP A 8 -4.49 -21.79 9.77
N THR A 9 -5.58 -22.50 9.96
CA THR A 9 -6.32 -23.22 8.93
C THR A 9 -7.54 -22.41 8.47
N ARG A 10 -8.27 -22.89 7.45
CA ARG A 10 -9.53 -22.26 7.02
C ARG A 10 -10.64 -22.41 8.07
N ARG A 11 -10.58 -23.41 8.95
CA ARG A 11 -11.62 -23.68 9.97
C ARG A 11 -11.64 -22.62 11.07
N ASP A 12 -10.49 -22.00 11.35
CA ASP A 12 -10.34 -20.99 12.40
C ASP A 12 -11.05 -19.67 12.09
N ARG A 13 -11.46 -19.47 10.82
CA ARG A 13 -12.22 -18.28 10.34
C ARG A 13 -11.60 -16.93 10.74
N VAL A 14 -10.31 -16.91 11.12
CA VAL A 14 -9.53 -15.70 11.46
C VAL A 14 -9.55 -14.75 10.27
N ARG A 15 -9.75 -13.45 10.48
CA ARG A 15 -9.79 -12.48 9.37
C ARG A 15 -8.37 -12.14 8.88
N ASN A 16 -8.25 -11.70 7.62
CA ASN A 16 -6.93 -11.35 7.06
C ASN A 16 -6.31 -10.12 7.75
N GLU A 17 -7.14 -9.25 8.32
CA GLU A 17 -6.71 -8.11 9.13
C GLU A 17 -5.99 -8.58 10.39
N ASP A 18 -6.53 -9.57 11.08
CA ASP A 18 -5.93 -10.13 12.30
C ASP A 18 -4.61 -10.83 12.00
N VAL A 19 -4.55 -11.58 10.89
CA VAL A 19 -3.31 -12.23 10.46
C VAL A 19 -2.20 -11.23 10.18
N ARG A 20 -2.56 -10.09 9.57
CA ARG A 20 -1.61 -9.01 9.30
C ARG A 20 -1.21 -8.26 10.55
N ALA A 21 -2.12 -8.07 11.52
CA ALA A 21 -1.83 -7.41 12.78
C ALA A 21 -0.83 -8.22 13.62
N VAL A 22 -1.04 -9.54 13.73
CA VAL A 22 -0.11 -10.45 14.43
C VAL A 22 1.25 -10.48 13.75
N MET A 23 1.28 -10.61 12.42
CA MET A 23 2.54 -10.63 11.66
C MET A 23 3.16 -9.25 11.45
N LYS A 24 2.53 -8.17 11.95
CA LYS A 24 2.94 -6.77 11.75
C LYS A 24 3.17 -6.41 10.27
N THR A 25 2.37 -6.98 9.38
CA THR A 25 2.51 -6.81 7.93
C THR A 25 1.55 -5.73 7.40
N ALA A 26 2.08 -4.77 6.65
CA ALA A 26 1.28 -3.72 6.03
C ALA A 26 0.25 -4.29 5.01
N PRO A 27 -0.94 -3.66 4.86
CA PRO A 27 -1.90 -4.03 3.81
C PRO A 27 -1.29 -3.96 2.40
N ILE A 28 -1.62 -4.95 1.56
CA ILE A 28 -1.08 -5.06 0.20
C ILE A 28 -1.34 -3.81 -0.65
N GLN A 29 -2.48 -3.14 -0.44
CA GLN A 29 -2.82 -1.91 -1.16
C GLN A 29 -1.82 -0.79 -0.90
N LEU A 30 -1.29 -0.68 0.33
CA LEU A 30 -0.28 0.30 0.69
C LEU A 30 1.05 -0.01 0.00
N LYS A 31 1.47 -1.28 0.02
CA LYS A 31 2.69 -1.74 -0.69
C LYS A 31 2.59 -1.53 -2.19
N MET A 32 1.43 -1.81 -2.79
CA MET A 32 1.21 -1.55 -4.21
C MET A 32 1.28 -0.05 -4.53
N ARG A 33 0.69 0.81 -3.68
CA ARG A 33 0.79 2.27 -3.82
C ARG A 33 2.24 2.73 -3.73
N GLU A 34 2.95 2.27 -2.73
CA GLU A 34 4.35 2.58 -2.53
C GLU A 34 5.19 2.23 -3.77
N GLN A 35 5.07 1.00 -4.29
CA GLN A 35 5.81 0.59 -5.48
C GLN A 35 5.49 1.44 -6.71
N ARG A 36 4.21 1.82 -6.88
CA ARG A 36 3.79 2.72 -7.97
C ARG A 36 4.44 4.10 -7.83
N LEU A 37 4.46 4.67 -6.63
CA LEU A 37 5.11 5.95 -6.35
C LEU A 37 6.64 5.86 -6.51
N ARG A 38 7.29 4.81 -6.01
CA ARG A 38 8.74 4.57 -6.24
C ARG A 38 9.06 4.58 -7.74
N ARG A 39 8.27 3.88 -8.56
CA ARG A 39 8.43 3.85 -10.02
C ARG A 39 8.18 5.21 -10.67
N TYR A 40 7.14 5.93 -10.25
CA TYR A 40 6.85 7.29 -10.73
C TYR A 40 8.02 8.24 -10.44
N GLY A 41 8.54 8.21 -9.21
CA GLY A 41 9.67 9.04 -8.84
C GLY A 41 10.96 8.66 -9.56
N HIS A 42 11.12 7.40 -9.94
CA HIS A 42 12.22 7.01 -10.83
C HIS A 42 12.09 7.63 -12.23
N ILE A 43 10.88 7.61 -12.80
CA ILE A 43 10.62 8.13 -14.15
C ILE A 43 10.80 9.65 -14.20
N LEU A 44 10.27 10.39 -13.23
CA LEU A 44 10.40 11.86 -13.19
C LEU A 44 11.81 12.38 -12.91
N ARG A 45 12.73 11.54 -12.41
CA ARG A 45 14.14 11.93 -12.26
C ARG A 45 14.98 11.67 -13.51
N ARG A 46 14.42 11.02 -14.53
CA ARG A 46 15.08 10.87 -15.83
C ARG A 46 14.97 12.17 -16.63
N PRO A 47 15.90 12.47 -17.54
CA PRO A 47 15.77 13.63 -18.44
C PRO A 47 14.46 13.56 -19.23
N GLU A 48 13.92 14.72 -19.63
CA GLU A 48 12.63 14.80 -20.34
C GLU A 48 12.63 13.99 -21.64
N ASP A 49 13.77 13.94 -22.33
CA ASP A 49 13.95 13.22 -23.60
C ASP A 49 13.95 11.68 -23.44
N TYR A 50 13.94 11.18 -22.21
CA TYR A 50 13.93 9.75 -21.97
C TYR A 50 12.59 9.14 -22.42
N PRO A 51 12.59 8.03 -23.21
CA PRO A 51 11.38 7.52 -23.86
C PRO A 51 10.25 7.18 -22.89
N ILE A 52 10.59 6.72 -21.67
CA ILE A 52 9.58 6.40 -20.64
C ILE A 52 8.91 7.67 -20.08
N ARG A 53 9.65 8.79 -20.00
CA ARG A 53 9.13 10.07 -19.52
C ARG A 53 8.27 10.74 -20.59
N LEU A 54 8.71 10.69 -21.86
CA LEU A 54 7.89 11.06 -23.00
C LEU A 54 6.59 10.25 -23.07
N ALA A 55 6.65 8.93 -22.95
CA ALA A 55 5.46 8.06 -22.98
C ALA A 55 4.48 8.32 -21.82
N LEU A 56 4.96 8.79 -20.67
CA LEU A 56 4.11 9.19 -19.54
C LEU A 56 3.32 10.46 -19.83
N ASN A 57 3.93 11.39 -20.57
CA ASN A 57 3.35 12.68 -20.97
C ASN A 57 2.58 12.61 -22.28
N PHE A 58 2.80 11.57 -23.08
CA PHE A 58 2.15 11.37 -24.37
C PHE A 58 0.63 11.23 -24.25
N GLU A 59 -0.10 12.11 -24.93
CA GLU A 59 -1.55 12.05 -25.06
C GLU A 59 -1.91 11.67 -26.50
N ALA A 60 -2.24 10.38 -26.70
CA ALA A 60 -2.66 9.92 -28.01
C ALA A 60 -4.03 10.52 -28.38
N PRO A 61 -4.19 11.15 -29.56
CA PRO A 61 -5.49 11.53 -30.07
C PRO A 61 -6.34 10.27 -30.24
N ARG A 62 -7.43 10.17 -29.49
CA ARG A 62 -8.32 9.01 -29.51
C ARG A 62 -9.75 9.46 -29.71
N LYS A 63 -10.45 8.85 -30.66
CA LYS A 63 -11.92 8.84 -30.64
C LYS A 63 -12.34 8.11 -29.37
N HIS A 64 -12.95 8.85 -28.44
CA HIS A 64 -13.41 8.27 -27.17
C HIS A 64 -14.50 7.24 -27.48
N PRO A 65 -14.35 5.98 -27.05
CA PRO A 65 -15.44 5.03 -27.15
C PRO A 65 -16.62 5.56 -26.31
N ARG A 66 -17.87 5.26 -26.69
CA ARG A 66 -19.08 5.61 -25.91
C ARG A 66 -19.08 5.08 -24.47
N ARG A 67 -18.15 4.18 -24.12
CA ARG A 67 -18.02 3.55 -22.79
C ARG A 67 -17.04 4.32 -21.89
N ALA A 68 -17.12 4.04 -20.59
CA ALA A 68 -16.22 4.61 -19.58
C ALA A 68 -14.74 4.47 -20.01
N PRO A 69 -13.93 5.54 -19.90
CA PRO A 69 -12.52 5.49 -20.21
C PRO A 69 -11.79 4.40 -19.42
N ARG A 70 -10.87 3.70 -20.06
CA ARG A 70 -9.97 2.77 -19.36
C ARG A 70 -9.12 3.56 -18.36
N LYS A 71 -8.94 3.03 -17.14
CA LYS A 71 -8.07 3.61 -16.11
C LYS A 71 -6.66 3.80 -16.67
N ARG A 72 -6.17 5.04 -16.74
CA ARG A 72 -4.77 5.30 -17.12
C ARG A 72 -3.88 5.18 -15.89
N TRP A 73 -2.64 4.78 -16.09
CA TRP A 73 -1.65 4.71 -15.01
C TRP A 73 -1.43 6.09 -14.36
N LYS A 74 -1.39 7.16 -15.17
CA LYS A 74 -1.32 8.57 -14.70
C LYS A 74 -2.45 8.92 -13.73
N ASP A 75 -3.68 8.44 -13.95
CA ASP A 75 -4.83 8.69 -13.07
C ASP A 75 -4.75 7.92 -11.75
N VAL A 76 -4.10 6.74 -11.76
CA VAL A 76 -3.82 5.99 -10.54
C VAL A 76 -2.78 6.73 -9.71
N ILE A 77 -1.71 7.20 -10.34
CA ILE A 77 -0.65 7.97 -9.65
C ILE A 77 -1.20 9.27 -9.06
N LYS A 78 -2.03 10.02 -9.80
CA LYS A 78 -2.68 11.24 -9.26
C LYS A 78 -3.47 10.96 -7.99
N ARG A 79 -4.24 9.86 -7.95
CA ARG A 79 -4.98 9.45 -6.75
C ARG A 79 -4.06 8.99 -5.62
N ASP A 80 -2.97 8.31 -5.94
CA ASP A 80 -2.00 7.86 -4.94
C ASP A 80 -1.25 9.04 -4.31
N LEU A 81 -0.85 10.03 -5.11
CA LEU A 81 -0.25 11.30 -4.66
C LEU A 81 -1.20 12.05 -3.72
N ALA A 82 -2.47 12.20 -4.12
CA ALA A 82 -3.49 12.84 -3.29
C ALA A 82 -3.69 12.12 -1.94
N LYS A 83 -3.64 10.79 -1.92
CA LYS A 83 -3.75 10.00 -0.68
C LYS A 83 -2.55 10.13 0.26
N VAL A 84 -1.40 10.55 -0.26
CA VAL A 84 -0.18 10.76 0.55
C VAL A 84 0.03 12.24 0.83
N GLY A 85 -0.71 13.14 0.17
CA GLY A 85 -0.54 14.59 0.30
C GLY A 85 0.76 15.07 -0.36
N ALA A 86 1.23 14.38 -1.40
CA ALA A 86 2.48 14.69 -2.09
C ALA A 86 2.23 15.29 -3.47
N THR A 87 3.13 16.17 -3.90
CA THR A 87 3.11 16.86 -5.20
C THR A 87 4.21 16.31 -6.11
N ALA A 88 4.14 16.58 -7.42
CA ALA A 88 5.19 16.19 -8.36
C ALA A 88 6.56 16.83 -8.03
N ASP A 89 6.58 18.03 -7.43
CA ASP A 89 7.81 18.72 -7.04
C ASP A 89 8.56 17.98 -5.91
N ASP A 90 7.82 17.31 -5.02
CA ASP A 90 8.40 16.50 -3.93
C ASP A 90 9.24 15.32 -4.44
N VAL A 91 9.07 14.96 -5.71
CA VAL A 91 9.81 13.87 -6.34
C VAL A 91 11.26 14.27 -6.62
N LEU A 92 11.51 15.55 -6.91
CA LEU A 92 12.84 16.04 -7.22
C LEU A 92 13.76 15.94 -5.99
N ASP A 93 13.23 16.24 -4.80
CA ASP A 93 13.94 15.98 -3.55
C ASP A 93 13.91 14.48 -3.21
N ARG A 94 15.07 13.84 -3.32
CA ARG A 94 15.24 12.41 -3.06
C ARG A 94 14.93 12.05 -1.61
N THR A 95 15.28 12.89 -0.65
CA THR A 95 15.14 12.60 0.78
C THR A 95 13.68 12.69 1.20
N ARG A 96 13.02 13.80 0.85
CA ARG A 96 11.59 14.00 1.02
C ARG A 96 10.76 12.92 0.32
N TRP A 97 11.09 12.58 -0.93
CA TRP A 97 10.40 11.51 -1.65
C TRP A 97 10.52 10.14 -0.97
N GLN A 98 11.70 9.82 -0.44
CA GLN A 98 11.91 8.56 0.29
C GLN A 98 11.07 8.52 1.57
N GLN A 99 11.00 9.61 2.33
CA GLN A 99 10.19 9.68 3.56
C GLN A 99 8.70 9.50 3.25
N ILE A 100 8.18 10.22 2.25
CA ILE A 100 6.80 10.13 1.77
C ILE A 100 6.44 8.70 1.34
N THR A 101 7.34 8.06 0.60
CA THR A 101 7.07 6.76 0.00
C THR A 101 7.22 5.61 1.03
N ARG A 102 8.26 5.65 1.88
CA ARG A 102 8.53 4.64 2.92
C ARG A 102 7.59 4.71 4.11
N SER A 103 6.82 5.78 4.29
CA SER A 103 5.79 5.88 5.33
C SER A 103 4.82 4.68 5.33
N CYS A 104 4.66 3.99 4.19
CA CYS A 104 3.85 2.76 4.08
C CYS A 104 4.45 1.53 4.79
N ASP A 105 5.76 1.52 5.08
CA ASP A 105 6.46 0.47 5.84
C ASP A 105 6.31 0.67 7.35
N CYS A 106 6.14 1.92 7.78
CA CYS A 106 6.15 2.33 9.19
C CYS A 106 4.76 2.34 9.85
N ALA A 107 3.69 2.14 9.07
CA ALA A 107 2.32 2.16 9.57
C ALA A 107 2.02 0.89 10.38
N GLY A 108 2.61 0.81 11.57
CA GLY A 108 2.07 0.03 12.65
C GLY A 108 0.64 0.51 12.93
N LEU A 109 -0.32 -0.41 12.82
CA LEU A 109 -1.66 -0.38 13.39
C LEU A 109 -2.33 1.00 13.47
N ASN A 110 -3.30 1.23 12.59
CA ASN A 110 -4.18 2.40 12.72
C ASN A 110 -4.80 2.42 14.13
N ALA A 111 -4.96 3.59 14.74
CA ALA A 111 -5.51 3.72 16.10
C ALA A 111 -6.92 3.10 16.27
N GLN A 112 -7.68 2.97 15.18
CA GLN A 112 -8.97 2.26 15.14
C GLN A 112 -8.83 0.74 15.16
N GLU A 113 -7.71 0.18 14.70
CA GLU A 113 -7.43 -1.26 14.74
C GLU A 113 -7.09 -1.68 16.17
N LYS A 114 -6.29 -0.89 16.91
CA LYS A 114 -6.00 -1.15 18.35
C LYS A 114 -7.26 -1.31 19.21
N LYS A 115 -8.30 -0.50 18.96
CA LYS A 115 -9.59 -0.60 19.67
C LYS A 115 -10.37 -1.88 19.30
N LYS A 116 -10.20 -2.42 18.08
CA LYS A 116 -10.81 -3.69 17.65
C LYS A 116 -10.06 -4.91 18.19
N LEU A 117 -8.74 -4.83 18.34
CA LEU A 117 -7.89 -5.85 18.97
C LEU A 117 -8.26 -6.06 20.44
N ALA A 118 -8.53 -4.97 21.17
CA ALA A 118 -8.93 -5.01 22.58
C ALA A 118 -10.34 -5.60 22.80
N ASN A 119 -11.23 -5.46 21.82
CA ASN A 119 -12.64 -5.90 21.92
C ASN A 119 -12.89 -7.24 21.18
N GLY A 120 -11.89 -7.77 20.48
CA GLY A 120 -11.98 -9.01 19.71
C GLY A 120 -11.56 -10.21 20.54
N SER A 121 -12.53 -11.07 20.90
CA SER A 121 -12.35 -12.36 21.57
C SER A 121 -11.18 -13.22 21.02
N THR A 122 -10.83 -13.04 19.74
CA THR A 122 -9.73 -13.73 19.04
C THR A 122 -8.32 -13.42 19.56
N TYR A 123 -8.04 -12.26 20.16
CA TYR A 123 -6.70 -11.95 20.72
C TYR A 123 -6.45 -12.61 22.07
N LYS A 124 -7.52 -12.94 22.80
CA LYS A 124 -7.45 -13.66 24.08
C LYS A 124 -6.97 -15.10 23.83
N VAL A 125 -7.58 -15.79 22.87
CA VAL A 125 -7.21 -17.16 22.46
C VAL A 125 -5.74 -17.26 22.00
N TYR A 126 -5.23 -16.24 21.30
CA TYR A 126 -3.82 -16.24 20.85
C TYR A 126 -2.83 -16.00 22.00
N LEU A 127 -3.18 -15.16 22.98
CA LEU A 127 -2.37 -14.96 24.19
C LEU A 127 -2.42 -16.17 25.13
N ASP A 128 -3.57 -16.84 25.23
CA ASP A 128 -3.78 -18.02 26.09
C ASP A 128 -3.04 -19.27 25.55
N LEU A 129 -2.90 -19.41 24.22
CA LEU A 129 -2.17 -20.53 23.59
C LEU A 129 -0.64 -20.36 23.62
N HIS A 130 -0.13 -19.13 23.74
CA HIS A 130 1.29 -18.82 23.61
C HIS A 130 1.97 -18.38 24.92
N ASN A 131 1.21 -17.89 25.90
CA ASN A 131 1.70 -17.64 27.26
C ASN A 131 1.21 -18.79 28.14
N GLY A 132 1.99 -19.87 28.22
CA GLY A 132 1.65 -21.04 29.02
C GLY A 132 1.37 -20.66 30.48
N HIS A 133 0.09 -20.68 30.85
CA HIS A 133 -0.36 -20.94 32.20
C HIS A 133 -1.18 -22.22 32.15
N LEU A 134 -0.48 -23.34 32.42
CA LEU A 134 -1.07 -24.48 33.13
C LEU A 134 -1.39 -24.03 34.56
#